data_AF-B9LUL1-F1
#
_entry.id   AF-B9LUL1-F1
#
_cell.length_a   1.000
_cell.length_b   1.000
_cell.length_c   1.000
_cell.angle_alpha   90.00
_cell.angle_beta   90.00
_cell.angle_gamma   90.00
#
_symmetry.space_group_name_H-M   'P 1'
#
loop_
_entity.id
_entity.type
_entity.pdbx_description
1 polymer ?
#
loop_
_entity_poly.entity_id
_entity_poly.type
_entity_poly.pdbx_seq_one_letter_code
_entity_poly.pdbx_strand_id
1 'polypeptide(L)'
;MLTTQTLTVDDARAELTEGIEALEDALDGLDEDTDDAAVIRDRKSTLTYWRNGLDWQTSEGDWTTDTELTVGAMNAGEEAMMHREVPEQAGQDEFRIWFVAASVEAGPFVEDDLNETFANAACLHPAVVKWLEAKANGLGTASDEGNGSSKSSSATDSEATSAQPPDSTT
;
A
#
# COMPACT_ATOMS: atom_id res chain seq x y z
N MET A 1 -10.67 -10.48 -7.80
CA MET A 1 -10.20 -9.88 -6.54
C MET A 1 -10.27 -10.88 -5.41
N LEU A 2 -9.42 -10.75 -4.39
CA LEU A 2 -9.45 -11.53 -3.14
C LEU A 2 -10.37 -10.89 -2.10
N THR A 3 -10.13 -9.62 -1.81
CA THR A 3 -10.86 -8.78 -0.88
C THR A 3 -11.13 -7.45 -1.57
N THR A 4 -12.32 -6.89 -1.39
CA THR A 4 -12.71 -5.59 -1.94
C THR A 4 -13.19 -4.64 -0.85
N GLN A 5 -13.04 -3.35 -1.09
CA GLN A 5 -13.55 -2.27 -0.26
C GLN A 5 -14.21 -1.24 -1.17
N THR A 6 -15.46 -0.91 -0.87
CA THR A 6 -16.18 0.23 -1.48
C THR A 6 -16.19 1.39 -0.50
N LEU A 7 -15.89 2.58 -1.00
CA LEU A 7 -15.92 3.81 -0.22
C LEU A 7 -16.23 5.02 -1.12
N THR A 8 -16.78 6.08 -0.53
CA THR A 8 -16.92 7.36 -1.22
C THR A 8 -15.64 8.19 -1.12
N VAL A 9 -15.51 9.21 -1.95
CA VAL A 9 -14.42 10.20 -1.82
C VAL A 9 -14.47 10.93 -0.48
N ASP A 10 -15.66 11.18 0.07
CA ASP A 10 -15.81 11.78 1.40
C ASP A 10 -15.28 10.85 2.49
N ASP A 11 -15.63 9.56 2.46
CA ASP A 11 -15.12 8.55 3.39
C ASP A 11 -13.59 8.47 3.30
N ALA A 12 -13.02 8.46 2.09
CA ALA A 12 -11.57 8.45 1.88
C ALA A 12 -10.89 9.65 2.54
N ARG A 13 -11.48 10.85 2.37
CA ARG A 13 -10.92 12.09 2.92
C ARG A 13 -11.04 12.12 4.45
N ALA A 14 -12.14 11.61 4.99
CA ALA A 14 -12.31 11.46 6.43
C ALA A 14 -11.25 10.52 7.02
N GLU A 15 -11.07 9.32 6.45
CA GLU A 15 -10.06 8.35 6.91
C GLU A 15 -8.64 8.93 6.85
N LEU A 16 -8.29 9.62 5.75
CA LEU A 16 -6.98 10.26 5.63
C LEU A 16 -6.80 11.39 6.64
N THR A 17 -7.86 12.13 6.96
CA THR A 17 -7.83 13.22 7.94
C THR A 17 -7.65 12.66 9.35
N GLU A 18 -8.43 11.66 9.74
CA GLU A 18 -8.27 10.97 11.02
C GLU A 18 -6.87 10.37 11.16
N GLY A 19 -6.35 9.75 10.10
CA GLY A 19 -4.98 9.24 10.08
C GLY A 19 -3.90 10.33 10.22
N ILE A 20 -4.12 11.52 9.66
CA ILE A 20 -3.21 12.67 9.82
C ILE A 20 -3.26 13.17 11.27
N GLU A 21 -4.44 13.35 11.84
CA GLU A 21 -4.63 13.82 13.22
C GLU A 21 -4.01 12.86 14.23
N ALA A 22 -4.19 11.55 14.05
CA ALA A 22 -3.56 10.55 14.92
C ALA A 22 -2.03 10.57 14.87
N LEU A 23 -1.44 10.88 13.70
CA LEU A 23 0.01 11.04 13.56
C LEU A 23 0.50 12.38 14.14
N GLU A 24 -0.32 13.43 14.11
CA GLU A 24 -0.05 14.70 14.79
C GLU A 24 -0.01 14.51 16.30
N ASP A 25 -1.03 13.86 16.88
CA ASP A 25 -1.08 13.53 18.30
C ASP A 25 0.11 12.65 18.73
N ALA A 26 0.53 11.71 17.87
CA ALA A 26 1.71 10.89 18.14
C ALA A 26 3.00 11.72 18.15
N LEU A 27 3.14 12.71 17.26
CA LEU A 27 4.31 13.58 17.21
C LEU A 27 4.42 14.48 18.44
N ASP A 28 3.31 14.96 18.99
CA ASP A 28 3.30 15.84 20.17
C ASP A 28 3.92 15.19 21.41
N GLY A 29 3.91 13.85 21.48
CA GLY A 29 4.52 13.07 22.55
C GLY A 29 5.99 12.67 22.32
N LEU A 30 6.57 12.97 21.16
CA LEU A 30 7.91 12.54 20.76
C LEU A 30 8.90 13.71 20.72
N ASP A 31 10.19 13.39 20.91
CA ASP A 31 11.28 14.32 20.61
C ASP A 31 11.46 14.40 19.09
N GLU A 32 11.49 15.63 18.56
CA GLU A 32 11.53 15.90 17.13
C GLU A 32 12.83 15.42 16.45
N ASP A 33 13.94 15.32 17.17
CA ASP A 33 15.21 14.92 16.54
C ASP A 33 15.37 13.39 16.45
N THR A 34 14.32 12.62 16.79
CA THR A 34 14.35 11.15 16.75
C THR A 34 14.01 10.58 15.37
N ASP A 35 14.61 9.42 15.06
CA ASP A 35 14.29 8.65 13.85
C ASP A 35 12.80 8.27 13.81
N ASP A 36 12.21 7.94 14.96
CA ASP A 36 10.78 7.60 15.07
C ASP A 36 9.89 8.81 14.69
N ALA A 37 10.23 10.02 15.16
CA ALA A 37 9.53 11.23 14.77
C ALA A 37 9.67 11.52 13.26
N ALA A 38 10.84 11.24 12.66
CA ALA A 38 11.05 11.38 11.22
C ALA A 38 10.14 10.44 10.42
N VAL A 39 10.04 9.16 10.82
CA VAL A 39 9.15 8.17 10.17
C VAL A 39 7.69 8.61 10.25
N ILE A 40 7.24 9.10 11.41
CA ILE A 40 5.86 9.57 11.58
C ILE A 40 5.57 10.80 10.70
N ARG A 41 6.51 11.75 10.59
CA ARG A 41 6.38 12.90 9.68
C ARG A 41 6.31 12.51 8.20
N ASP A 42 7.13 11.55 7.79
CA ASP A 42 7.12 11.06 6.41
C ASP A 42 5.78 10.38 6.10
N ARG A 43 5.24 9.61 7.05
CA ARG A 43 3.91 9.01 6.92
C ARG A 43 2.82 10.08 6.86
N LYS A 44 2.86 11.08 7.75
CA LYS A 44 1.92 12.22 7.74
C LYS A 44 1.95 12.98 6.42
N SER A 45 3.16 13.25 5.90
CA SER A 45 3.35 13.92 4.62
C SER A 45 2.76 13.10 3.46
N THR A 46 2.90 11.77 3.52
CA THR A 46 2.30 10.86 2.55
C THR A 46 0.76 10.92 2.58
N LEU A 47 0.14 10.82 3.77
CA LEU A 47 -1.32 10.92 3.90
C LEU A 47 -1.84 12.29 3.45
N THR A 48 -1.13 13.36 3.81
CA THR A 48 -1.45 14.72 3.39
C THR A 48 -1.39 14.86 1.87
N TYR A 49 -0.38 14.29 1.23
CA TYR A 49 -0.24 14.29 -0.23
C TYR A 49 -1.41 13.56 -0.91
N TRP A 50 -1.82 12.41 -0.38
CA TRP A 50 -3.00 11.67 -0.87
C TRP A 50 -4.29 12.45 -0.72
N ARG A 51 -4.55 13.03 0.46
CA ARG A 51 -5.75 13.84 0.72
C ARG A 51 -5.83 15.01 -0.25
N ASN A 52 -4.73 15.74 -0.42
CA ASN A 52 -4.66 16.86 -1.36
C ASN A 52 -4.90 16.41 -2.82
N GLY A 53 -4.55 15.18 -3.16
CA GLY A 53 -4.89 14.59 -4.45
C GLY A 53 -6.38 14.37 -4.66
N LEU A 54 -7.07 13.85 -3.65
CA LEU A 54 -8.52 13.70 -3.67
C LEU A 54 -9.22 15.06 -3.71
N ASP A 55 -8.73 16.03 -2.94
CA ASP A 55 -9.21 17.42 -2.99
C ASP A 55 -9.11 17.97 -4.41
N TRP A 56 -7.95 17.82 -5.06
CA TRP A 56 -7.74 18.25 -6.45
C TRP A 56 -8.71 17.55 -7.41
N GLN A 57 -8.89 16.24 -7.26
CA GLN A 57 -9.78 15.46 -8.12
C GLN A 57 -11.24 15.90 -7.99
N THR A 58 -11.66 16.39 -6.83
CA THR A 58 -12.99 16.96 -6.61
C THR A 58 -13.14 18.43 -7.04
N SER A 59 -12.05 19.20 -7.05
CA SER A 59 -12.11 20.63 -7.38
C SER A 59 -11.86 20.93 -8.85
N GLU A 60 -10.92 20.21 -9.47
CA GLU A 60 -10.48 20.42 -10.85
C GLU A 60 -10.85 19.24 -11.77
N GLY A 61 -11.09 18.06 -11.19
CA GLY A 61 -11.61 16.91 -11.92
C GLY A 61 -13.14 16.81 -11.88
N ASP A 62 -13.66 15.72 -12.44
CA ASP A 62 -15.11 15.48 -12.56
C ASP A 62 -15.68 14.68 -11.37
N TRP A 63 -14.91 14.47 -10.29
CA TRP A 63 -15.38 13.70 -9.14
C TRP A 63 -16.16 14.59 -8.16
N THR A 64 -17.08 13.97 -7.46
CA THR A 64 -17.83 14.56 -6.35
C THR A 64 -17.43 13.89 -5.04
N THR A 65 -17.84 14.46 -3.91
CA THR A 65 -17.67 13.83 -2.58
C THR A 65 -18.36 12.47 -2.49
N ASP A 66 -19.48 12.31 -3.20
CA ASP A 66 -20.28 11.08 -3.22
C ASP A 66 -19.80 10.07 -4.27
N THR A 67 -18.71 10.37 -4.99
CA THR A 67 -18.15 9.43 -5.96
C THR A 67 -17.69 8.16 -5.26
N GLU A 68 -18.28 7.04 -5.62
CA GLU A 68 -17.92 5.72 -5.10
C GLU A 68 -16.77 5.09 -5.87
N LEU A 69 -15.87 4.45 -5.14
CA LEU A 69 -14.74 3.67 -5.65
C LEU A 69 -14.76 2.30 -4.99
N THR A 70 -14.68 1.24 -5.80
CA THR A 70 -14.49 -0.13 -5.31
C THR A 70 -13.11 -0.59 -5.68
N VAL A 71 -12.25 -0.74 -4.67
CA VAL A 71 -10.86 -1.16 -4.81
C VAL A 71 -10.71 -2.60 -4.31
N GLY A 72 -9.93 -3.40 -5.00
CA GLY A 72 -9.69 -4.80 -4.66
C GLY A 72 -8.22 -5.17 -4.59
N ALA A 73 -7.92 -6.15 -3.75
CA ALA A 73 -6.65 -6.87 -3.82
C ALA A 73 -6.68 -7.85 -5.00
N MET A 74 -5.76 -7.68 -5.94
CA MET A 74 -5.64 -8.59 -7.08
C MET A 74 -5.34 -10.02 -6.63
N ASN A 75 -5.98 -10.98 -7.30
CA ASN A 75 -5.52 -12.36 -7.26
C ASN A 75 -4.39 -12.59 -8.28
N ALA A 76 -3.68 -13.71 -8.17
CA ALA A 76 -2.57 -14.04 -9.06
C ALA A 76 -2.96 -14.14 -10.55
N GLY A 77 -4.24 -14.43 -10.85
CA GLY A 77 -4.74 -14.47 -12.22
C GLY A 77 -4.90 -13.06 -12.82
N GLU A 78 -5.45 -12.13 -12.05
CA GLU A 78 -5.58 -10.72 -12.41
C GLU A 78 -4.21 -10.05 -12.56
N GLU A 79 -3.30 -10.32 -11.63
CA GLU A 79 -1.91 -9.87 -11.72
C GLU A 79 -1.22 -10.40 -12.98
N ALA A 80 -1.37 -11.68 -13.30
CA ALA A 80 -0.80 -12.27 -14.52
C ALA A 80 -1.43 -11.71 -15.81
N MET A 81 -2.72 -11.35 -15.79
CA MET A 81 -3.38 -10.71 -16.92
C MET A 81 -2.88 -9.27 -17.11
N MET A 82 -2.77 -8.50 -16.03
CA MET A 82 -2.19 -7.15 -16.06
C MET A 82 -0.77 -7.18 -16.64
N HIS A 83 0.09 -8.08 -16.15
CA HIS A 83 1.45 -8.25 -16.67
C HIS A 83 1.54 -8.63 -18.15
N ARG A 84 0.47 -9.20 -18.74
CA ARG A 84 0.42 -9.47 -20.18
C ARG A 84 0.16 -8.18 -20.99
N GLU A 85 -0.60 -7.25 -20.44
CA GLU A 85 -0.95 -5.98 -21.09
C GLU A 85 0.14 -4.91 -20.89
N VAL A 86 0.86 -4.95 -19.75
CA VAL A 86 1.93 -3.97 -19.47
C VAL A 86 3.04 -4.06 -20.53
N PRO A 87 3.46 -2.92 -21.13
CA PRO A 87 4.61 -2.89 -22.03
C PRO A 87 5.91 -3.37 -21.36
N GLU A 88 6.75 -4.12 -22.08
CA GLU A 88 8.03 -4.65 -21.55
C GLU A 88 8.98 -3.57 -20.99
N GLN A 89 8.85 -2.33 -21.48
CA GLN A 89 9.68 -1.18 -21.11
C GLN A 89 8.97 -0.20 -20.15
N ALA A 90 7.83 -0.60 -19.57
CA ALA A 90 7.07 0.26 -18.67
C ALA A 90 7.91 0.64 -17.44
N GLY A 91 7.94 1.94 -17.14
CA GLY A 91 8.56 2.44 -15.92
C GLY A 91 7.71 2.16 -14.69
N GLN A 92 8.28 2.38 -13.50
CA GLN A 92 7.57 2.13 -12.23
C GLN A 92 6.25 2.90 -12.11
N ASP A 93 6.20 4.15 -12.57
CA ASP A 93 4.98 4.97 -12.50
C ASP A 93 3.91 4.49 -13.48
N GLU A 94 4.31 4.02 -14.67
CA GLU A 94 3.37 3.41 -15.64
C GLU A 94 2.82 2.08 -15.11
N PHE A 95 3.71 1.23 -14.56
CA PHE A 95 3.31 -0.02 -13.92
C PHE A 95 2.29 0.21 -12.79
N ARG A 96 2.47 1.28 -12.00
CA ARG A 96 1.51 1.66 -10.97
C ARG A 96 0.13 1.96 -11.55
N ILE A 97 0.04 2.66 -12.68
CA ILE A 97 -1.25 2.98 -13.30
C ILE A 97 -1.90 1.68 -13.80
N TRP A 98 -1.13 0.75 -14.39
CA TRP A 98 -1.62 -0.58 -14.76
C TRP A 98 -2.15 -1.37 -13.57
N PHE A 99 -1.40 -1.35 -12.47
CA PHE A 99 -1.82 -1.97 -11.22
C PHE A 99 -3.14 -1.38 -10.72
N VAL A 100 -3.28 -0.06 -10.70
CA VAL A 100 -4.52 0.61 -10.27
C VAL A 100 -5.67 0.29 -11.21
N ALA A 101 -5.46 0.35 -12.52
CA ALA A 101 -6.47 0.01 -13.51
C ALA A 101 -6.98 -1.43 -13.32
N ALA A 102 -6.07 -2.36 -13.02
CA ALA A 102 -6.44 -3.74 -12.77
C ALA A 102 -7.09 -3.96 -11.41
N SER A 103 -6.76 -3.13 -10.40
CA SER A 103 -7.19 -3.31 -9.01
C SER A 103 -8.49 -2.62 -8.65
N VAL A 104 -8.99 -1.69 -9.48
CA VAL A 104 -10.24 -0.95 -9.22
C VAL A 104 -11.37 -1.57 -10.03
N GLU A 105 -12.37 -2.10 -9.32
CA GLU A 105 -13.51 -2.79 -9.90
C GLU A 105 -14.63 -1.83 -10.32
N ALA A 106 -14.78 -0.71 -9.62
CA ALA A 106 -15.76 0.31 -9.95
C ALA A 106 -15.25 1.72 -9.62
N GLY A 107 -15.52 2.66 -10.50
CA GLY A 107 -15.19 4.07 -10.33
C GLY A 107 -15.36 4.85 -11.64
N PRO A 108 -15.29 6.19 -11.62
CA PRO A 108 -15.58 7.02 -12.81
C PRO A 108 -14.62 6.86 -13.98
N PHE A 109 -13.49 6.18 -13.78
CA PHE A 109 -12.46 5.95 -14.78
C PHE A 109 -12.40 4.48 -15.23
N VAL A 110 -13.22 3.61 -14.63
CA VAL A 110 -13.25 2.17 -14.93
C VAL A 110 -14.13 1.93 -16.14
N GLU A 111 -13.57 1.20 -17.10
CA GLU A 111 -14.22 0.80 -18.35
C GLU A 111 -14.20 -0.73 -18.47
N ASP A 112 -14.92 -1.26 -19.47
CA ASP A 112 -14.97 -2.71 -19.73
C ASP A 112 -13.60 -3.29 -20.15
N ASP A 113 -12.72 -2.45 -20.70
CA ASP A 113 -11.37 -2.82 -21.14
C ASP A 113 -10.28 -2.26 -20.22
N LEU A 114 -9.24 -3.07 -19.98
CA LEU A 114 -8.15 -2.70 -19.08
C LEU A 114 -7.26 -1.58 -19.66
N ASN A 115 -7.07 -1.53 -20.98
CA ASN A 115 -6.31 -0.45 -21.62
C ASN A 115 -7.08 0.87 -21.55
N GLU A 116 -8.40 0.84 -21.74
CA GLU A 116 -9.27 2.02 -21.60
C GLU A 116 -9.26 2.53 -20.15
N THR A 117 -9.40 1.61 -19.19
CA THR A 117 -9.28 1.93 -17.76
C THR A 117 -7.91 2.51 -17.42
N PHE A 118 -6.83 1.96 -17.97
CA PHE A 118 -5.47 2.50 -17.82
C PHE A 118 -5.37 3.93 -18.37
N ALA A 119 -5.88 4.18 -19.58
CA ALA A 119 -5.83 5.50 -20.21
C ALA A 119 -6.59 6.55 -19.39
N ASN A 120 -7.74 6.18 -18.82
CA ASN A 120 -8.50 7.05 -17.93
C ASN A 120 -7.78 7.24 -16.58
N ALA A 121 -7.22 6.17 -16.00
CA ALA A 121 -6.45 6.24 -14.75
C ALA A 121 -5.18 7.09 -14.89
N ALA A 122 -4.56 7.13 -16.07
CA ALA A 122 -3.42 7.98 -16.37
C ALA A 122 -3.75 9.49 -16.34
N CYS A 123 -5.04 9.85 -16.43
CA CYS A 123 -5.51 11.24 -16.30
C CYS A 123 -5.78 11.64 -14.84
N LEU A 124 -5.74 10.70 -13.89
CA LEU A 124 -5.96 11.00 -12.47
C LEU A 124 -4.77 11.74 -11.87
N HIS A 125 -5.02 12.53 -10.83
CA HIS A 125 -3.93 13.14 -10.08
C HIS A 125 -2.97 12.06 -9.53
N PRO A 126 -1.63 12.20 -9.65
CA PRO A 126 -0.68 11.16 -9.26
C PRO A 126 -0.80 10.69 -7.80
N ALA A 127 -1.23 11.58 -6.91
CA ALA A 127 -1.48 11.22 -5.51
C ALA A 127 -2.68 10.28 -5.34
N VAL A 128 -3.73 10.41 -6.16
CA VAL A 128 -4.89 9.51 -6.17
C VAL A 128 -4.47 8.12 -6.64
N VAL A 129 -3.66 8.04 -7.70
CA VAL A 129 -3.12 6.76 -8.19
C VAL A 129 -2.30 6.06 -7.10
N LYS A 130 -1.40 6.77 -6.42
CA LYS A 130 -0.60 6.21 -5.30
C LYS A 130 -1.46 5.79 -4.11
N TRP A 131 -2.52 6.53 -3.83
CA TRP A 131 -3.47 6.19 -2.78
C TRP A 131 -4.27 4.92 -3.12
N LEU A 132 -4.76 4.79 -4.35
CA LEU A 132 -5.47 3.58 -4.84
C LEU A 132 -4.55 2.35 -4.82
N GLU A 133 -3.29 2.49 -5.25
CA GLU A 133 -2.28 1.43 -5.13
C GLU A 133 -2.09 1.00 -3.66
N ALA A 134 -1.95 1.96 -2.75
CA ALA A 134 -1.80 1.68 -1.33
C ALA A 134 -3.03 0.97 -0.73
N LYS A 135 -4.24 1.37 -1.13
CA LYS A 135 -5.50 0.73 -0.72
C LYS A 135 -5.59 -0.72 -1.20
N ALA A 136 -5.37 -0.95 -2.48
CA ALA A 136 -5.39 -2.30 -3.05
C ALA A 136 -4.34 -3.22 -2.40
N ASN A 137 -3.11 -2.73 -2.18
CA ASN A 137 -2.08 -3.50 -1.49
C ASN A 137 -2.43 -3.80 -0.03
N GLY A 138 -3.01 -2.83 0.68
CA GLY A 138 -3.44 -3.01 2.08
C GLY A 138 -4.51 -4.09 2.24
N LEU A 139 -5.38 -4.27 1.24
CA LEU A 139 -6.40 -5.34 1.23
C LEU A 139 -5.81 -6.73 0.99
N GLY A 140 -4.64 -6.82 0.35
CA GLY A 140 -3.98 -8.09 0.03
C GLY A 140 -3.09 -8.62 1.16
N THR A 141 -2.69 -7.76 2.08
CA THR A 141 -2.00 -8.16 3.31
C THR A 141 -3.04 -8.54 4.37
N ALA A 142 -2.87 -9.70 5.03
CA ALA A 142 -3.67 -9.99 6.22
C ALA A 142 -3.47 -8.84 7.20
N SER A 143 -4.55 -8.18 7.60
CA SER A 143 -4.53 -7.05 8.52
C SER A 143 -3.59 -7.34 9.69
N ASP A 144 -2.71 -6.40 10.00
CA ASP A 144 -1.65 -6.51 11.03
C ASP A 144 -2.19 -6.62 12.48
N GLU A 145 -3.45 -7.01 12.67
CA GLU A 145 -4.04 -7.35 13.97
C GLU A 145 -3.60 -8.75 14.47
N GLY A 146 -2.71 -9.45 13.74
CA GLY A 146 -2.41 -10.86 13.96
C GLY A 146 -0.94 -11.27 14.08
N ASN A 147 0.04 -10.35 14.09
CA ASN A 147 1.45 -10.75 14.18
C ASN A 147 2.26 -10.02 15.26
N GLY A 148 1.74 -10.02 16.48
CA GLY A 148 2.55 -9.87 17.69
C GLY A 148 3.40 -11.12 17.97
N SER A 149 4.22 -11.56 17.02
CA SER A 149 5.18 -12.65 17.27
C SER A 149 6.41 -12.09 17.97
N SER A 150 6.26 -11.99 19.29
CA SER A 150 7.29 -12.11 20.31
C SER A 150 8.65 -12.57 19.76
N LYS A 151 9.62 -11.64 19.69
CA LYS A 151 11.04 -12.03 19.64
C LYS A 151 11.36 -12.75 20.96
N SER A 152 11.16 -14.06 20.98
CA SER A 152 11.65 -14.91 22.05
C SER A 152 13.18 -14.78 22.07
N SER A 153 13.69 -14.36 23.22
CA SER A 153 15.08 -14.04 23.45
C SER A 153 15.97 -15.27 23.24
N SER A 154 17.18 -14.99 22.76
CA SER A 154 18.28 -15.93 22.60
C SER A 154 18.53 -16.78 23.85
N ALA A 155 18.58 -18.10 23.68
CA ALA A 155 19.29 -18.97 24.60
C ALA A 155 20.49 -19.55 23.86
N THR A 156 21.65 -18.93 24.10
CA THR A 156 22.96 -19.56 23.95
C THR A 156 23.00 -20.73 24.93
N ASP A 157 23.22 -21.94 24.43
CA ASP A 157 23.90 -22.95 25.25
C ASP A 157 25.09 -23.50 24.45
N SER A 158 26.25 -23.34 25.08
CA SER A 158 27.53 -23.79 24.60
C SER A 158 27.66 -25.27 24.92
N GLU A 159 27.99 -26.11 23.94
CA GLU A 159 28.68 -27.35 24.28
C GLU A 159 29.72 -27.72 23.22
N ALA A 160 30.97 -27.51 23.62
CA ALA A 160 32.16 -27.94 22.91
C ALA A 160 32.26 -29.47 22.96
N THR A 161 32.22 -30.12 21.80
CA THR A 161 32.66 -31.52 21.69
C THR A 161 34.01 -31.59 20.99
N SER A 162 35.05 -31.80 21.80
CA SER A 162 36.38 -32.23 21.35
C SER A 162 36.29 -33.64 20.76
N ALA A 163 36.75 -33.83 19.52
CA ALA A 163 37.02 -35.15 18.96
C ALA A 163 38.53 -35.37 18.90
N GLN A 164 39.05 -36.28 19.75
CA GLN A 164 40.41 -36.82 19.65
C GLN A 164 40.49 -37.89 18.54
N PRO A 165 41.66 -38.06 17.88
CA PRO A 165 41.85 -39.06 16.83
C PRO A 165 42.09 -40.47 17.41
N PRO A 166 41.82 -41.55 16.64
CA PRO A 166 42.03 -42.91 17.10
C PRO A 166 43.50 -43.33 16.99
N ASP A 167 44.07 -43.79 18.11
CA ASP A 167 45.36 -44.49 18.14
C ASP A 167 45.16 -46.02 18.06
N SER A 168 46.10 -46.66 17.37
CA SER A 168 46.11 -48.10 17.02
C SER A 168 46.68 -49.00 18.14
N THR A 169 46.63 -50.32 17.90
CA THR A 169 47.19 -51.50 18.63
C THR A 169 46.25 -52.16 19.65
N THR A 170 46.10 -53.49 19.72
CA THR A 170 46.96 -54.64 19.34
C THR A 170 46.12 -55.78 18.75
#